data_AF-A0A3M1PU15-F1
#
_entry.id   AF-A0A3M1PU15-F1
#
_cell.length_a   1.000
_cell.length_b   1.000
_cell.length_c   1.000
_cell.angle_alpha   90.00
_cell.angle_beta   90.00
_cell.angle_gamma   90.00
#
_symmetry.space_group_name_H-M   'P 1'
#
loop_
_entity.id
_entity.type
_entity.pdbx_description
1 polymer ?
#
loop_
_entity_poly.entity_id
_entity_poly.type
_entity_poly.pdbx_seq_one_letter_code
_entity_poly.pdbx_strand_id
1 'polypeptide(L)'
;WRMMAEDDEMTSRPGDRNGEEAHPIYPSPQEMTVHAAYEALRRQARRLARRPRPRPDPADTPLQAAGILLAQAPLLLDARCWRALQRFATVMRLPQLLADLFAGRPVNVTEGRPALHPLARAAEEELLAAGHLASADAREDARLLAESRARLQDMAAALHAGKMRAADGGPIESILHIGIGGSHLGPEAAWQALAPAVAEDRRIPVHFLSNLDGSTLTATLARLAPARTLVIVASKSFTTVETMTLWQAVRTWLGTAVPQPETQALAVTARADRAAAAGFAEERILSVPASIGGRYSLTSGFGAPIALGLGWEVFASLLAGARAMDDHVATAPPAENLGFRMALAGFWMKAVRRVESEVVVPYADRLDLLVDHLQQLDLESNGKRVAAADGRPLPWPSAAALWGRRGTNAQHAFFEMLHQGTRDALITLIGIRPGWSGRTALDQALVANLVGQSAALLGGRSRQEAAEALARQGLDAATVRRLAPHLVLPGARPHQILLLDQLDAFHFGALLALFEHRTVLEGWLYGVNPFDQWGVERGKELAHAVGRLLEGKAETADLDPVHAALVDAITGNGR
;
A
#
# COMPACT_ATOMS: atom_id res chain seq x y z
N TRP A 1 35.59 -15.14 -3.88
CA TRP A 1 35.36 -14.75 -2.47
C TRP A 1 36.66 -14.63 -1.65
N ARG A 2 37.74 -14.14 -2.26
CA ARG A 2 38.88 -13.53 -1.56
C ARG A 2 39.23 -12.27 -2.36
N MET A 3 38.83 -11.12 -1.85
CA MET A 3 39.29 -9.76 -2.19
C MET A 3 38.22 -8.81 -1.65
N MET A 4 38.31 -8.51 -0.35
CA MET A 4 37.75 -7.34 0.34
C MET A 4 37.90 -7.59 1.84
N ALA A 5 39.13 -7.50 2.31
CA ALA A 5 39.45 -7.33 3.73
C ALA A 5 40.92 -6.88 3.79
N GLU A 6 41.12 -5.57 3.70
CA GLU A 6 42.32 -4.91 4.21
C GLU A 6 41.92 -3.48 4.60
N ASP A 7 42.50 -3.05 5.72
CA ASP A 7 42.44 -1.74 6.39
C ASP A 7 41.21 -1.39 7.23
N ASP A 8 41.25 -1.81 8.50
CA ASP A 8 41.22 -0.86 9.63
C ASP A 8 41.70 -1.55 10.92
N GLU A 9 42.98 -1.36 11.25
CA GLU A 9 43.57 -1.69 12.56
C GLU A 9 43.70 -0.39 13.37
N MET A 10 42.90 -0.24 14.44
CA MET A 10 43.42 0.27 15.72
C MET A 10 42.43 0.12 16.90
N THR A 11 42.83 -0.76 17.82
CA THR A 11 42.70 -0.71 19.29
C THR A 11 41.33 -0.83 19.97
N SER A 12 41.05 -2.03 20.50
CA SER A 12 40.30 -2.20 21.75
C SER A 12 40.91 -3.32 22.61
N ARG A 13 40.96 -3.09 23.94
CA ARG A 13 41.59 -3.94 24.98
C ARG A 13 40.74 -5.17 25.34
N PRO A 14 41.32 -6.22 25.96
CA PRO A 14 40.70 -7.54 26.09
C PRO A 14 39.83 -7.66 27.35
N GLY A 15 38.61 -8.17 27.19
CA GLY A 15 37.73 -8.59 28.29
C GLY A 15 36.48 -9.26 27.74
N ASP A 16 36.21 -10.50 28.19
CA ASP A 16 35.07 -11.39 27.88
C ASP A 16 34.96 -11.98 26.46
N ARG A 17 35.71 -13.06 26.25
CA ARG A 17 35.38 -14.12 25.28
C ARG A 17 34.72 -15.29 26.00
N ASN A 18 33.40 -15.26 26.16
CA ASN A 18 32.61 -16.48 26.16
C ASN A 18 32.30 -16.79 24.70
N GLY A 19 33.20 -17.54 24.06
CA GLY A 19 33.08 -17.94 22.67
C GLY A 19 32.03 -19.03 22.49
N GLU A 20 30.85 -18.65 22.03
CA GLU A 20 30.13 -19.51 21.08
C GLU A 20 30.97 -19.55 19.80
N GLU A 21 31.57 -20.70 19.50
CA GLU A 21 32.21 -20.95 18.22
C GLU A 21 31.16 -20.77 17.11
N ALA A 22 31.16 -19.59 16.48
CA ALA A 22 30.42 -19.36 15.24
C ALA A 22 31.04 -20.26 14.16
N HIS A 23 30.53 -21.49 14.04
CA HIS A 23 30.85 -22.34 12.90
C HIS A 23 30.59 -21.55 11.62
N PRO A 24 31.52 -21.53 10.64
CA PRO A 24 31.30 -20.85 9.37
C PRO A 24 30.09 -21.51 8.70
N ILE A 25 28.95 -20.82 8.72
CA ILE A 25 27.73 -21.32 8.10
C ILE A 25 27.94 -21.18 6.59
N TYR A 26 28.39 -22.26 5.97
CA TYR A 26 28.46 -22.35 4.52
C TYR A 26 27.07 -22.12 3.93
N PRO A 27 26.95 -21.35 2.84
CA PRO A 27 25.66 -21.08 2.26
C PRO A 27 25.02 -22.38 1.77
N SER A 28 23.70 -22.52 1.97
CA SER A 28 22.98 -23.69 1.46
C SER A 28 23.06 -23.77 -0.07
N PRO A 29 22.90 -24.97 -0.68
CA PRO A 29 22.84 -25.10 -2.14
C PRO A 29 21.78 -24.18 -2.78
N GLN A 30 20.68 -23.92 -2.07
CA GLN A 30 19.64 -23.00 -2.51
C GLN A 30 20.15 -21.54 -2.48
N GLU A 31 20.82 -21.11 -1.42
CA GLU A 31 21.44 -19.77 -1.34
C GLU A 31 22.47 -19.56 -2.45
N MET A 32 23.31 -20.56 -2.74
CA MET A 32 24.27 -20.49 -3.84
C MET A 32 23.56 -20.32 -5.19
N THR A 33 22.45 -21.04 -5.40
CA THR A 33 21.64 -20.96 -6.62
C THR A 33 20.98 -19.59 -6.77
N VAL A 34 20.40 -19.07 -5.69
CA VAL A 34 19.81 -17.72 -5.63
C VAL A 34 20.85 -16.66 -5.94
N HIS A 35 22.01 -16.72 -5.29
CA HIS A 35 23.10 -15.76 -5.53
C HIS A 35 23.61 -15.82 -6.97
N ALA A 36 23.82 -17.01 -7.53
CA ALA A 36 24.25 -17.17 -8.92
C ALA A 36 23.23 -16.61 -9.93
N ALA A 37 21.93 -16.82 -9.67
CA ALA A 37 20.84 -16.29 -10.49
C ALA A 37 20.77 -14.75 -10.39
N TYR A 38 20.92 -14.18 -9.19
CA TYR A 38 21.00 -12.74 -8.99
C TYR A 38 22.24 -12.11 -9.69
N GLU A 39 23.40 -12.74 -9.59
CA GLU A 39 24.60 -12.28 -10.30
C GLU A 39 24.41 -12.33 -11.83
N ALA A 40 23.62 -13.27 -12.34
CA ALA A 40 23.24 -13.29 -13.75
C ALA A 40 22.41 -12.03 -14.13
N LEU A 41 21.49 -11.58 -13.28
CA LEU A 41 20.76 -10.32 -13.46
C LEU A 41 21.70 -9.11 -13.45
N ARG A 42 22.62 -9.06 -12.48
CA ARG A 42 23.64 -7.98 -12.40
C ARG A 42 24.54 -7.93 -13.63
N ARG A 43 24.86 -9.08 -14.24
CA ARG A 43 25.57 -9.14 -15.53
C ARG A 43 24.72 -8.56 -16.68
N GLN A 44 23.42 -8.83 -16.71
CA GLN A 44 22.52 -8.21 -17.70
C GLN A 44 22.44 -6.69 -17.52
N ALA A 45 22.33 -6.20 -16.28
CA ALA A 45 22.28 -4.77 -15.98
C ALA A 45 23.56 -4.05 -16.45
N ARG A 46 24.74 -4.63 -16.16
CA ARG A 46 26.04 -4.14 -16.65
C ARG A 46 26.13 -4.12 -18.18
N ARG A 47 25.51 -5.09 -18.86
CA ARG A 47 25.44 -5.11 -20.33
C ARG A 47 24.60 -3.95 -20.86
N LEU A 48 23.42 -3.70 -20.29
CA LEU A 48 22.52 -2.64 -20.74
C LEU A 48 23.04 -1.24 -20.43
N ALA A 49 23.81 -1.06 -19.35
CA ALA A 49 24.49 0.21 -19.09
C ALA A 49 25.42 0.65 -20.24
N ARG A 50 25.89 -0.30 -21.07
CA ARG A 50 26.73 -0.03 -22.26
C ARG A 50 25.91 0.22 -23.55
N ARG A 51 24.59 0.04 -23.52
CA ARG A 51 23.64 0.24 -24.64
C ARG A 51 22.30 0.75 -24.10
N PRO A 52 22.12 2.07 -23.93
CA PRO A 52 21.01 2.63 -23.16
C PRO A 52 19.63 2.54 -23.83
N ARG A 53 19.53 2.19 -25.11
CA ARG A 53 18.24 2.01 -25.81
C ARG A 53 18.06 0.56 -26.27
N PRO A 54 17.36 -0.30 -25.50
CA PRO A 54 16.88 -1.56 -26.04
C PRO A 54 15.91 -1.28 -27.19
N ARG A 55 15.94 -2.13 -28.24
CA ARG A 55 14.90 -2.12 -29.28
C ARG A 55 13.57 -2.56 -28.65
N PRO A 56 12.42 -2.12 -29.20
CA PRO A 56 11.12 -2.64 -28.78
C PRO A 56 11.12 -4.18 -28.83
N ASP A 57 10.59 -4.79 -27.78
CA ASP A 57 10.53 -6.23 -27.54
C ASP A 57 9.08 -6.71 -27.62
N PRO A 58 8.79 -7.95 -28.05
CA PRO A 58 7.46 -8.55 -27.87
C PRO A 58 6.91 -8.46 -26.43
N ALA A 59 7.77 -8.42 -25.40
CA ALA A 59 7.39 -8.17 -24.02
C ALA A 59 6.84 -6.74 -23.74
N ASP A 60 7.04 -5.81 -24.68
CA ASP A 60 6.48 -4.44 -24.64
C ASP A 60 5.02 -4.40 -25.13
N THR A 61 4.45 -5.53 -25.52
CA THR A 61 3.01 -5.64 -25.83
C THR A 61 2.21 -5.39 -24.56
N PRO A 62 1.22 -4.48 -24.58
CA PRO A 62 0.35 -4.26 -23.43
C PRO A 62 -0.37 -5.55 -23.01
N LEU A 63 -0.45 -5.78 -21.70
CA LEU A 63 -1.25 -6.84 -21.11
C LEU A 63 -2.56 -6.26 -20.60
N GLN A 64 -3.63 -7.05 -20.57
CA GLN A 64 -4.91 -6.61 -20.02
C GLN A 64 -5.56 -7.72 -19.18
N ALA A 65 -6.06 -7.35 -18.01
CA ALA A 65 -6.88 -8.21 -17.16
C ALA A 65 -7.77 -7.38 -16.25
N ALA A 66 -8.97 -7.89 -15.93
CA ALA A 66 -9.93 -7.25 -15.02
C ALA A 66 -10.15 -5.74 -15.29
N GLY A 67 -10.24 -5.36 -16.58
CA GLY A 67 -10.47 -3.97 -17.00
C GLY A 67 -9.27 -3.03 -16.83
N ILE A 68 -8.07 -3.57 -16.61
CA ILE A 68 -6.82 -2.83 -16.47
C ILE A 68 -5.85 -3.24 -17.57
N LEU A 69 -5.41 -2.27 -18.36
CA LEU A 69 -4.33 -2.43 -19.33
C LEU A 69 -3.01 -1.95 -18.71
N LEU A 70 -1.99 -2.81 -18.73
CA LEU A 70 -0.62 -2.52 -18.36
C LEU A 70 0.23 -2.36 -19.63
N ALA A 71 0.68 -1.15 -19.91
CA ALA A 71 1.67 -0.87 -20.95
C ALA A 71 2.98 -0.45 -20.30
N GLN A 72 4.08 -1.14 -20.60
CA GLN A 72 5.40 -0.79 -20.06
C GLN A 72 6.19 -0.09 -21.16
N ALA A 73 6.52 1.18 -20.93
CA ALA A 73 7.58 1.79 -21.71
C ALA A 73 8.90 1.12 -21.31
N PRO A 74 9.93 1.07 -22.18
CA PRO A 74 11.15 0.32 -21.92
C PRO A 74 11.75 0.67 -20.54
N LEU A 75 11.56 -0.22 -19.58
CA LEU A 75 12.07 -0.13 -18.20
C LEU A 75 13.58 -0.39 -18.13
N LEU A 76 14.28 -0.02 -19.20
CA LEU A 76 15.67 -0.39 -19.44
C LEU A 76 15.87 -1.91 -19.28
N LEU A 77 14.94 -2.66 -19.88
CA LEU A 77 14.83 -4.12 -19.93
C LEU A 77 14.78 -4.57 -21.39
N ASP A 78 15.38 -5.72 -21.70
CA ASP A 78 15.22 -6.44 -22.97
C ASP A 78 14.82 -7.90 -22.73
N ALA A 79 14.50 -8.67 -23.78
CA ALA A 79 14.12 -10.08 -23.68
C ALA A 79 15.11 -10.96 -22.92
N ARG A 80 16.40 -10.62 -22.90
CA ARG A 80 17.40 -11.40 -22.14
C ARG A 80 17.29 -11.08 -20.64
N CYS A 81 17.00 -9.83 -20.28
CA CYS A 81 16.66 -9.47 -18.91
C CYS A 81 15.36 -10.13 -18.47
N TRP A 82 14.29 -10.06 -19.28
CA TRP A 82 13.00 -10.70 -18.96
C TRP A 82 13.14 -12.20 -18.70
N ARG A 83 13.83 -12.93 -19.58
CA ARG A 83 14.10 -14.37 -19.36
C ARG A 83 14.95 -14.64 -18.12
N ALA A 84 15.88 -13.75 -17.78
CA ALA A 84 16.69 -13.89 -16.57
C ALA A 84 15.85 -13.63 -15.31
N LEU A 85 14.97 -12.64 -15.33
CA LEU A 85 14.02 -12.34 -14.26
C LEU A 85 13.03 -13.48 -14.02
N GLN A 86 12.48 -14.06 -15.09
CA GLN A 86 11.61 -15.23 -15.00
C GLN A 86 12.33 -16.43 -14.37
N ARG A 87 13.58 -16.70 -14.78
CA ARG A 87 14.40 -17.74 -14.12
C ARG A 87 14.65 -17.44 -12.66
N PHE A 88 14.92 -16.17 -12.31
CA PHE A 88 15.10 -15.76 -10.92
C PHE A 88 13.82 -15.99 -10.10
N ALA A 89 12.65 -15.65 -10.63
CA ALA A 89 11.36 -15.95 -9.99
C ALA A 89 11.15 -17.45 -9.76
N THR A 90 11.53 -18.31 -10.70
CA THR A 90 11.50 -19.77 -10.51
C THR A 90 12.44 -20.21 -9.39
N VAL A 91 13.66 -19.68 -9.34
CA VAL A 91 14.64 -19.97 -8.27
C VAL A 91 14.13 -19.51 -6.90
N MET A 92 13.46 -18.36 -6.85
CA MET A 92 12.78 -17.84 -5.66
C MET A 92 11.46 -18.57 -5.34
N ARG A 93 11.07 -19.57 -6.14
CA ARG A 93 9.87 -20.40 -5.96
C ARG A 93 8.55 -19.60 -5.97
N LEU A 94 8.51 -18.47 -6.67
CA LEU A 94 7.33 -17.58 -6.71
C LEU A 94 6.01 -18.30 -7.06
N PRO A 95 5.95 -19.15 -8.11
CA PRO A 95 4.70 -19.86 -8.44
C PRO A 95 4.19 -20.75 -7.30
N GLN A 96 5.10 -21.40 -6.56
CA GLN A 96 4.72 -22.22 -5.42
C GLN A 96 4.23 -21.36 -4.25
N LEU A 97 4.92 -20.27 -3.93
CA LEU A 97 4.52 -19.35 -2.85
C LEU A 97 3.14 -18.74 -3.13
N LEU A 98 2.85 -18.44 -4.40
CA LEU A 98 1.54 -17.97 -4.82
C LEU A 98 0.46 -19.04 -4.62
N ALA A 99 0.73 -20.28 -5.05
CA ALA A 99 -0.18 -21.39 -4.80
C ALA A 99 -0.39 -21.64 -3.29
N ASP A 100 0.66 -21.50 -2.49
CA ASP A 100 0.60 -21.63 -1.02
C ASP A 100 -0.26 -20.53 -0.38
N LEU A 101 -0.17 -19.29 -0.87
CA LEU A 101 -1.02 -18.17 -0.44
C LEU A 101 -2.51 -18.49 -0.66
N PHE A 102 -2.89 -18.87 -1.89
CA PHE A 102 -4.28 -19.20 -2.22
C PHE A 102 -4.78 -20.48 -1.53
N ALA A 103 -3.89 -21.43 -1.23
CA ALA A 103 -4.24 -22.63 -0.46
C ALA A 103 -4.39 -22.37 1.05
N GLY A 104 -4.17 -21.15 1.53
CA GLY A 104 -4.23 -20.82 2.95
C GLY A 104 -3.11 -21.47 3.78
N ARG A 105 -1.94 -21.69 3.17
CA ARG A 105 -0.74 -22.16 3.89
C ARG A 105 -0.07 -21.01 4.65
N PRO A 106 0.75 -21.31 5.67
CA PRO A 106 1.36 -20.28 6.52
C PRO A 106 2.51 -19.53 5.81
N VAL A 107 2.16 -18.64 4.87
CA VAL A 107 3.10 -17.80 4.11
C VAL A 107 3.61 -16.60 4.92
N ASN A 108 2.94 -16.25 6.02
CA ASN A 108 3.49 -15.35 7.03
C ASN A 108 4.37 -16.17 7.98
N VAL A 109 5.61 -16.40 7.56
CA VAL A 109 6.52 -17.36 8.19
C VAL A 109 6.98 -16.95 9.59
N THR A 110 7.08 -15.65 9.89
CA THR A 110 7.56 -15.19 11.20
C THR A 110 6.47 -15.26 12.28
N GLU A 111 5.20 -15.18 11.89
CA GLU A 111 4.07 -15.35 12.81
C GLU A 111 3.43 -16.74 12.72
N GLY A 112 3.86 -17.59 11.79
CA GLY A 112 3.33 -18.94 11.58
C GLY A 112 1.88 -18.98 11.10
N ARG A 113 1.45 -17.99 10.31
CA ARG A 113 0.04 -17.77 9.93
C ARG A 113 -0.18 -17.76 8.42
N PRO A 114 -1.39 -18.08 7.93
CA PRO A 114 -1.77 -17.78 6.57
C PRO A 114 -1.96 -16.28 6.36
N ALA A 115 -2.00 -15.86 5.09
CA ALA A 115 -2.39 -14.51 4.70
C ALA A 115 -3.64 -14.61 3.80
N LEU A 116 -4.81 -14.31 4.35
CA LEU A 116 -6.11 -14.66 3.74
C LEU A 116 -6.85 -13.47 3.10
N HIS A 117 -6.15 -12.37 2.79
CA HIS A 117 -6.76 -11.21 2.14
C HIS A 117 -7.38 -11.49 0.76
N PRO A 118 -6.88 -12.44 -0.08
CA PRO A 118 -7.59 -12.85 -1.29
C PRO A 118 -8.88 -13.60 -0.96
N LEU A 119 -8.87 -14.41 0.11
CA LEU A 119 -10.05 -15.13 0.56
C LEU A 119 -11.14 -14.18 1.08
N ALA A 120 -10.78 -13.05 1.70
CA ALA A 120 -11.73 -12.06 2.20
C ALA A 120 -12.64 -11.45 1.11
N ARG A 121 -12.30 -11.62 -0.18
CA ARG A 121 -13.11 -11.21 -1.34
C ARG A 121 -13.68 -12.37 -2.16
N ALA A 122 -13.54 -13.61 -1.67
CA ALA A 122 -14.16 -14.78 -2.29
C ALA A 122 -15.69 -14.75 -2.15
N ALA A 123 -16.44 -15.48 -2.98
CA ALA A 123 -17.89 -15.60 -2.81
C ALA A 123 -18.25 -16.25 -1.46
N GLU A 124 -19.44 -15.96 -0.92
CA GLU A 124 -19.84 -16.51 0.39
C GLU A 124 -19.91 -18.03 0.35
N GLU A 125 -20.42 -18.61 -0.74
CA GLU A 125 -20.46 -20.05 -0.95
C GLU A 125 -19.06 -20.68 -0.92
N GLU A 126 -18.05 -19.97 -1.43
CA GLU A 126 -16.65 -20.41 -1.41
C GLU A 126 -16.05 -20.32 -0.01
N LEU A 127 -16.35 -19.26 0.74
CA LEU A 127 -15.97 -19.13 2.15
C LEU A 127 -16.54 -20.27 3.00
N LEU A 128 -17.81 -20.63 2.76
CA LEU A 128 -18.49 -21.73 3.45
C LEU A 128 -17.99 -23.11 2.98
N ALA A 129 -17.63 -23.24 1.69
CA ALA A 129 -17.07 -24.45 1.09
C ALA A 129 -15.54 -24.56 1.21
N ALA A 130 -14.91 -23.83 2.15
CA ALA A 130 -13.47 -23.73 2.36
C ALA A 130 -12.74 -25.03 2.76
N GLY A 131 -13.34 -26.21 2.55
CA GLY A 131 -12.72 -27.52 2.81
C GLY A 131 -11.40 -27.76 2.07
N HIS A 132 -11.15 -27.00 0.99
CA HIS A 132 -9.90 -27.03 0.22
C HIS A 132 -8.72 -26.33 0.91
N LEU A 133 -8.95 -25.50 1.95
CA LEU A 133 -7.89 -24.80 2.65
C LEU A 133 -7.03 -25.76 3.47
N ALA A 134 -5.72 -25.47 3.49
CA ALA A 134 -4.70 -26.37 4.00
C ALA A 134 -4.75 -26.62 5.52
N SER A 135 -5.23 -25.66 6.32
CA SER A 135 -5.26 -25.74 7.79
C SER A 135 -6.67 -25.60 8.36
N ALA A 136 -6.88 -26.13 9.58
CA ALA A 136 -8.12 -25.95 10.32
C ALA A 136 -8.35 -24.47 10.67
N ASP A 137 -7.30 -23.77 11.08
CA ASP A 137 -7.35 -22.33 11.39
C ASP A 137 -7.79 -21.51 10.18
N ALA A 138 -7.28 -21.81 8.98
CA ALA A 138 -7.70 -21.11 7.76
C ALA A 138 -9.18 -21.34 7.42
N ARG A 139 -9.71 -22.55 7.70
CA ARG A 139 -11.13 -22.85 7.54
C ARG A 139 -12.02 -22.11 8.52
N GLU A 140 -11.55 -21.94 9.76
CA GLU A 140 -12.28 -21.16 10.75
C GLU A 140 -12.26 -19.67 10.43
N ASP A 141 -11.11 -19.15 10.01
CA ASP A 141 -10.97 -17.78 9.51
C ASP A 141 -11.92 -17.52 8.33
N ALA A 142 -12.11 -18.49 7.44
CA ALA A 142 -13.06 -18.40 6.32
C ALA A 142 -14.52 -18.27 6.79
N ARG A 143 -14.93 -19.05 7.81
CA ARG A 143 -16.26 -18.93 8.43
C ARG A 143 -16.47 -17.58 9.07
N LEU A 144 -15.49 -17.12 9.84
CA LEU A 144 -15.53 -15.81 10.48
C LEU A 144 -15.69 -14.66 9.47
N LEU A 145 -15.00 -14.76 8.32
CA LEU A 145 -15.17 -13.82 7.21
C LEU A 145 -16.57 -13.87 6.62
N ALA A 146 -17.16 -15.05 6.43
CA ALA A 146 -18.52 -15.20 5.91
C ALA A 146 -19.54 -14.58 6.86
N GLU A 147 -19.47 -14.90 8.16
CA GLU A 147 -20.37 -14.39 9.19
C GLU A 147 -20.31 -12.85 9.29
N SER A 148 -19.11 -12.29 9.37
CA SER A 148 -18.92 -10.84 9.41
C SER A 148 -19.38 -10.15 8.14
N ARG A 149 -19.25 -10.81 6.98
CA ARG A 149 -19.73 -10.26 5.72
C ARG A 149 -21.26 -10.22 5.68
N ALA A 150 -21.91 -11.33 5.98
CA ALA A 150 -23.38 -11.40 6.03
C ALA A 150 -23.94 -10.34 6.99
N ARG A 151 -23.32 -10.21 8.17
CA ARG A 151 -23.66 -9.16 9.15
C ARG A 151 -23.50 -7.75 8.58
N LEU A 152 -22.40 -7.47 7.89
CA LEU A 152 -22.17 -6.16 7.28
C LEU A 152 -23.18 -5.87 6.16
N GLN A 153 -23.52 -6.87 5.36
CA GLN A 153 -24.56 -6.76 4.32
C GLN A 153 -25.92 -6.43 4.94
N ASP A 154 -26.33 -7.14 5.99
CA ASP A 154 -27.58 -6.90 6.70
C ASP A 154 -27.62 -5.51 7.35
N MET A 155 -26.51 -5.08 7.96
CA MET A 155 -26.38 -3.73 8.51
C MET A 155 -26.53 -2.65 7.45
N ALA A 156 -25.85 -2.81 6.30
CA ALA A 156 -25.93 -1.87 5.20
C ALA A 156 -27.35 -1.79 4.64
N ALA A 157 -28.01 -2.93 4.44
CA ALA A 157 -29.39 -3.00 3.98
C ALA A 157 -30.35 -2.34 4.99
N ALA A 158 -30.20 -2.62 6.29
CA ALA A 158 -31.01 -2.03 7.34
C ALA A 158 -30.81 -0.51 7.45
N LEU A 159 -29.58 -0.03 7.32
CA LEU A 159 -29.24 1.39 7.38
C LEU A 159 -29.84 2.16 6.18
N HIS A 160 -29.63 1.66 4.96
CA HIS A 160 -30.16 2.29 3.73
C HIS A 160 -31.69 2.19 3.61
N ALA A 161 -32.32 1.18 4.23
CA ALA A 161 -33.77 1.09 4.35
C ALA A 161 -34.36 1.96 5.48
N GLY A 162 -33.51 2.70 6.22
CA GLY A 162 -33.92 3.49 7.38
C GLY A 162 -34.44 2.66 8.56
N LYS A 163 -34.15 1.35 8.60
CA LYS A 163 -34.54 0.45 9.70
C LYS A 163 -33.57 0.54 10.88
N MET A 164 -32.29 0.83 10.60
CA MET A 164 -31.33 1.17 11.65
C MET A 164 -31.60 2.61 12.11
N ARG A 165 -32.20 2.74 13.30
CA ARG A 165 -32.53 4.04 13.90
C ARG A 165 -31.41 4.50 14.84
N ALA A 166 -31.26 5.81 14.93
CA ALA A 166 -30.43 6.45 15.93
C ALA A 166 -31.07 6.35 17.32
N ALA A 167 -30.33 6.71 18.37
CA ALA A 167 -30.78 6.57 19.75
C ALA A 167 -32.07 7.35 20.08
N ASP A 168 -32.32 8.44 19.35
CA ASP A 168 -33.54 9.25 19.47
C ASP A 168 -34.70 8.76 18.58
N GLY A 169 -34.53 7.63 17.89
CA GLY A 169 -35.55 6.98 17.07
C GLY A 169 -35.66 7.43 15.62
N GLY A 170 -34.98 8.51 15.20
CA GLY A 170 -34.99 8.89 13.77
C GLY A 170 -33.83 8.28 12.96
N PRO A 171 -33.55 8.78 11.74
CA PRO A 171 -32.50 8.22 10.89
C PRO A 171 -31.09 8.53 11.40
N ILE A 172 -30.14 7.69 10.99
CA ILE A 172 -28.71 8.01 11.03
C ILE A 172 -28.40 8.91 9.82
N GLU A 173 -27.72 10.02 10.04
CA GLU A 173 -27.43 11.03 9.02
C GLU A 173 -25.94 11.07 8.64
N SER A 174 -25.07 10.52 9.47
CA SER A 174 -23.63 10.53 9.24
C SER A 174 -22.96 9.33 9.91
N ILE A 175 -21.79 8.96 9.37
CA ILE A 175 -20.92 7.93 9.93
C ILE A 175 -19.60 8.59 10.32
N LEU A 176 -19.10 8.30 11.52
CA LEU A 176 -17.76 8.68 11.96
C LEU A 176 -16.90 7.42 12.07
N HIS A 177 -15.89 7.31 11.20
CA HIS A 177 -14.94 6.21 11.19
C HIS A 177 -13.66 6.59 11.94
N ILE A 178 -13.30 5.78 12.94
CA ILE A 178 -12.09 5.94 13.74
C ILE A 178 -11.17 4.75 13.47
N GLY A 179 -9.94 5.03 13.03
CA GLY A 179 -8.93 4.00 12.77
C GLY A 179 -7.61 4.64 12.36
N ILE A 180 -6.51 3.90 12.45
CA ILE A 180 -5.19 4.37 11.98
C ILE A 180 -4.50 3.31 11.12
N GLY A 181 -3.58 3.76 10.25
CA GLY A 181 -2.85 2.90 9.33
C GLY A 181 -3.80 2.09 8.46
N GLY A 182 -3.69 0.76 8.52
CA GLY A 182 -4.45 -0.13 7.63
C GLY A 182 -5.96 -0.12 7.92
N SER A 183 -6.34 0.30 9.12
CA SER A 183 -7.75 0.48 9.51
C SER A 183 -8.36 1.77 8.97
N HIS A 184 -7.59 2.59 8.23
CA HIS A 184 -8.00 3.93 7.80
C HIS A 184 -7.62 4.25 6.35
N LEU A 185 -6.34 4.08 5.96
CA LEU A 185 -5.85 4.50 4.65
C LEU A 185 -6.58 3.83 3.48
N GLY A 186 -6.80 2.51 3.56
CA GLY A 186 -7.59 1.79 2.55
C GLY A 186 -9.04 2.28 2.48
N PRO A 187 -9.79 2.27 3.60
CA PRO A 187 -11.17 2.78 3.64
C PRO A 187 -11.33 4.23 3.14
N GLU A 188 -10.44 5.14 3.53
CA GLU A 188 -10.54 6.54 3.11
C GLU A 188 -10.18 6.72 1.63
N ALA A 189 -9.16 6.03 1.14
CA ALA A 189 -8.83 6.02 -0.30
C ALA A 189 -9.99 5.47 -1.14
N ALA A 190 -10.62 4.39 -0.69
CA ALA A 190 -11.81 3.83 -1.35
C ALA A 190 -13.00 4.79 -1.31
N TRP A 191 -13.24 5.45 -0.18
CA TRP A 191 -14.28 6.46 -0.07
C TRP A 191 -14.04 7.63 -1.03
N GLN A 192 -12.83 8.17 -1.08
CA GLN A 192 -12.47 9.26 -2.00
C GLN A 192 -12.65 8.84 -3.47
N ALA A 193 -12.30 7.60 -3.80
CA ALA A 193 -12.44 7.06 -5.15
C ALA A 193 -13.90 6.92 -5.59
N LEU A 194 -14.75 6.41 -4.70
CA LEU A 194 -16.06 5.87 -5.07
C LEU A 194 -17.25 6.76 -4.68
N ALA A 195 -17.18 7.47 -3.55
CA ALA A 195 -18.29 8.29 -3.07
C ALA A 195 -18.78 9.34 -4.08
N PRO A 196 -17.91 10.01 -4.89
CA PRO A 196 -18.37 10.98 -5.88
C PRO A 196 -19.12 10.37 -7.08
N ALA A 197 -19.05 9.05 -7.28
CA ALA A 197 -19.81 8.35 -8.33
C ALA A 197 -21.22 7.93 -7.87
N VAL A 198 -21.49 7.99 -6.56
CA VAL A 198 -22.79 7.64 -5.96
C VAL A 198 -23.61 8.90 -5.77
N ALA A 199 -24.89 8.85 -6.13
CA ALA A 199 -25.81 9.97 -5.96
C ALA A 199 -25.91 10.41 -4.48
N GLU A 200 -26.01 11.72 -4.24
CA GLU A 200 -25.92 12.29 -2.90
C GLU A 200 -27.07 11.86 -1.97
N ASP A 201 -28.25 11.64 -2.51
CA ASP A 201 -29.43 11.12 -1.80
C ASP A 201 -29.35 9.62 -1.50
N ARG A 202 -28.37 8.92 -2.09
CA ARG A 202 -28.11 7.48 -1.89
C ARG A 202 -26.92 7.18 -0.99
N ARG A 203 -26.24 8.20 -0.47
CA ARG A 203 -25.08 8.04 0.40
C ARG A 203 -25.37 8.54 1.82
N ILE A 204 -24.73 7.90 2.79
CA ILE A 204 -24.62 8.41 4.16
C ILE A 204 -23.17 8.88 4.32
N PRO A 205 -22.93 10.19 4.53
CA PRO A 205 -21.59 10.74 4.55
C PRO A 205 -20.74 10.10 5.66
N VAL A 206 -19.52 9.71 5.30
CA VAL A 206 -18.51 9.20 6.23
C VAL A 206 -17.46 10.27 6.50
N HIS A 207 -17.13 10.47 7.77
CA HIS A 207 -16.06 11.30 8.26
C HIS A 207 -14.96 10.40 8.84
N PHE A 208 -13.70 10.65 8.49
CA PHE A 208 -12.59 9.81 8.93
C PHE A 208 -11.74 10.54 9.98
N LEU A 209 -11.42 9.84 11.07
CA LEU A 209 -10.51 10.29 12.11
C LEU A 209 -9.43 9.24 12.37
N SER A 210 -8.17 9.66 12.32
CA SER A 210 -7.01 8.78 12.52
C SER A 210 -5.92 9.36 13.40
N ASN A 211 -5.74 10.68 13.40
CA ASN A 211 -4.68 11.36 14.13
C ASN A 211 -5.15 11.78 15.54
N LEU A 212 -4.23 11.80 16.50
CA LEU A 212 -4.42 12.27 17.88
C LEU A 212 -4.50 13.80 18.01
N ASP A 213 -4.32 14.54 16.91
CA ASP A 213 -4.45 16.00 16.89
C ASP A 213 -5.89 16.46 17.25
N GLY A 214 -6.01 17.04 18.45
CA GLY A 214 -7.28 17.51 19.00
C GLY A 214 -7.97 18.59 18.16
N SER A 215 -7.23 19.32 17.32
CA SER A 215 -7.83 20.31 16.40
C SER A 215 -8.66 19.63 15.31
N THR A 216 -8.16 18.51 14.77
CA THR A 216 -8.84 17.72 13.74
C THR A 216 -10.09 17.05 14.32
N LEU A 217 -9.99 16.50 15.54
CA LEU A 217 -11.13 15.95 16.27
C LEU A 217 -12.21 17.03 16.46
N THR A 218 -11.85 18.18 17.02
CA THR A 218 -12.78 19.29 17.29
C THR A 218 -13.48 19.77 16.03
N ALA A 219 -12.73 20.00 14.95
CA ALA A 219 -13.29 20.46 13.68
C ALA A 219 -14.24 19.42 13.05
N THR A 220 -13.95 18.13 13.21
CA THR A 220 -14.80 17.04 12.70
C THR A 220 -16.09 16.93 13.49
N LEU A 221 -16.00 16.88 14.83
CA LEU A 221 -17.18 16.74 15.70
C LEU A 221 -18.12 17.95 15.63
N ALA A 222 -17.59 19.16 15.40
CA ALA A 222 -18.40 20.37 15.21
C ALA A 222 -19.35 20.31 14.00
N ARG A 223 -19.12 19.38 13.06
CA ARG A 223 -19.95 19.19 11.85
C ARG A 223 -20.99 18.08 12.01
N LEU A 224 -20.99 17.38 13.15
CA LEU A 224 -21.77 16.17 13.36
C LEU A 224 -22.77 16.36 14.51
N ALA A 225 -23.94 15.73 14.37
CA ALA A 225 -24.92 15.64 15.45
C ALA A 225 -24.73 14.31 16.20
N PRO A 226 -24.41 14.30 17.50
CA PRO A 226 -24.18 13.07 18.25
C PRO A 226 -25.42 12.17 18.26
N ALA A 227 -26.63 12.74 18.32
CA ALA A 227 -27.89 11.99 18.26
C ALA A 227 -28.14 11.27 16.92
N ARG A 228 -27.41 11.61 15.85
CA ARG A 228 -27.64 11.16 14.46
C ARG A 228 -26.41 10.49 13.81
N THR A 229 -25.35 10.26 14.57
CA THR A 229 -24.06 9.78 14.03
C THR A 229 -23.75 8.34 14.45
N LEU A 230 -23.61 7.45 13.48
CA LEU A 230 -23.09 6.09 13.71
C LEU A 230 -21.56 6.11 13.80
N VAL A 231 -20.98 5.51 14.82
CA VAL A 231 -19.50 5.44 14.97
C VAL A 231 -18.97 4.07 14.58
N ILE A 232 -17.91 4.03 13.75
CA ILE A 232 -17.15 2.82 13.43
C ILE A 232 -15.81 2.89 14.17
N VAL A 233 -15.55 1.94 15.07
CA VAL A 233 -14.29 1.82 15.80
C VAL A 233 -13.48 0.68 15.21
N ALA A 234 -12.50 1.01 14.37
CA ALA A 234 -11.71 0.06 13.61
C ALA A 234 -10.30 -0.09 14.18
N SER A 235 -10.03 -1.24 14.82
CA SER A 235 -8.69 -1.59 15.33
C SER A 235 -8.53 -3.10 15.39
N LYS A 236 -7.54 -3.62 14.65
CA LYS A 236 -7.24 -5.06 14.62
C LYS A 236 -6.96 -5.63 16.01
N SER A 237 -6.15 -4.96 16.82
CA SER A 237 -5.82 -5.40 18.20
C SER A 237 -6.85 -4.96 19.25
N PHE A 238 -7.71 -4.00 18.90
CA PHE A 238 -8.59 -3.28 19.82
C PHE A 238 -7.87 -2.63 21.01
N THR A 239 -6.57 -2.36 20.85
CA THR A 239 -5.71 -1.72 21.88
C THR A 239 -4.79 -0.67 21.29
N THR A 240 -4.98 -0.31 20.02
CA THR A 240 -4.21 0.76 19.36
C THR A 240 -4.44 2.06 20.11
N VAL A 241 -3.37 2.67 20.64
CA VAL A 241 -3.45 3.84 21.52
C VAL A 241 -4.18 4.99 20.83
N GLU A 242 -3.84 5.28 19.58
CA GLU A 242 -4.44 6.37 18.81
C GLU A 242 -5.96 6.17 18.65
N THR A 243 -6.37 4.98 18.17
CA THR A 243 -7.78 4.65 17.97
C THR A 243 -8.56 4.63 19.28
N MET A 244 -8.01 4.05 20.34
CA MET A 244 -8.72 3.93 21.62
C MET A 244 -8.85 5.28 22.32
N THR A 245 -7.82 6.14 22.25
CA THR A 245 -7.88 7.51 22.77
C THR A 245 -8.94 8.34 22.01
N LEU A 246 -8.96 8.25 20.67
CA LEU A 246 -10.01 8.89 19.87
C LEU A 246 -11.39 8.34 20.20
N TRP A 247 -11.52 7.02 20.34
CA TRP A 247 -12.78 6.40 20.74
C TRP A 247 -13.26 6.92 22.10
N GLN A 248 -12.40 7.05 23.12
CA GLN A 248 -12.83 7.60 24.42
C GLN A 248 -13.33 9.05 24.33
N ALA A 249 -12.66 9.88 23.53
CA ALA A 249 -13.10 11.26 23.30
C ALA A 249 -14.45 11.31 22.55
N VAL A 250 -14.58 10.51 21.48
CA VAL A 250 -15.82 10.40 20.69
C VAL A 250 -16.95 9.80 21.51
N ARG A 251 -16.68 8.79 22.34
CA ARG A 251 -17.63 8.18 23.25
C ARG A 251 -18.19 9.19 24.25
N THR A 252 -17.33 10.07 24.78
CA THR A 252 -17.74 11.18 25.65
C THR A 252 -18.65 12.16 24.91
N TRP A 253 -18.26 12.55 23.70
CA TRP A 253 -19.09 13.41 22.83
C TRP A 253 -20.43 12.76 22.47
N LEU A 254 -20.44 11.48 22.10
CA LEU A 254 -21.64 10.73 21.75
C LEU A 254 -22.58 10.60 22.97
N GLY A 255 -22.00 10.42 24.16
CA GLY A 255 -22.69 10.39 25.46
C GLY A 255 -23.48 11.64 25.81
N THR A 256 -23.24 12.76 25.12
CA THR A 256 -24.05 14.00 25.29
C THR A 256 -25.48 13.85 24.77
N ALA A 257 -25.74 12.88 23.89
CA ALA A 257 -27.06 12.61 23.31
C ALA A 257 -27.46 11.12 23.32
N VAL A 258 -26.51 10.21 23.44
CA VAL A 258 -26.73 8.75 23.41
C VAL A 258 -26.34 8.18 24.78
N PRO A 259 -27.30 7.78 25.64
CA PRO A 259 -27.01 7.32 27.01
C PRO A 259 -26.05 6.12 27.09
N GLN A 260 -26.09 5.24 26.08
CA GLN A 260 -25.17 4.11 25.93
C GLN A 260 -24.48 4.21 24.56
N PRO A 261 -23.36 4.95 24.45
CA PRO A 261 -22.68 5.24 23.18
C PRO A 261 -22.43 4.02 22.29
N GLU A 262 -22.14 2.86 22.89
CA GLU A 262 -21.86 1.58 22.22
C GLU A 262 -23.06 1.09 21.38
N THR A 263 -24.29 1.47 21.76
CA THR A 263 -25.51 1.16 21.00
C THR A 263 -25.64 1.94 19.70
N GLN A 264 -24.85 3.00 19.52
CA GLN A 264 -24.74 3.75 18.26
C GLN A 264 -23.31 3.71 17.71
N ALA A 265 -22.57 2.66 18.07
CA ALA A 265 -21.26 2.36 17.54
C ALA A 265 -21.19 0.92 17.02
N LEU A 266 -20.17 0.60 16.24
CA LEU A 266 -19.81 -0.75 15.84
C LEU A 266 -18.29 -0.91 15.88
N ALA A 267 -17.83 -2.11 16.23
CA ALA A 267 -16.42 -2.43 16.35
C ALA A 267 -15.98 -3.31 15.17
N VAL A 268 -14.83 -3.01 14.57
CA VAL A 268 -14.19 -3.85 13.54
C VAL A 268 -12.84 -4.31 14.06
N THR A 269 -12.67 -5.61 14.31
CA THR A 269 -11.49 -6.09 15.04
C THR A 269 -11.19 -7.58 14.87
N ALA A 270 -9.95 -7.99 15.14
CA ALA A 270 -9.58 -9.40 15.35
C ALA A 270 -9.71 -9.84 16.81
N ARG A 271 -10.15 -8.94 17.70
CA ARG A 271 -10.27 -9.15 19.15
C ARG A 271 -11.69 -8.87 19.61
N ALA A 272 -12.64 -9.69 19.14
CA ALA A 272 -14.05 -9.59 19.49
C ALA A 272 -14.27 -9.69 21.01
N ASP A 273 -13.45 -10.48 21.70
CA ASP A 273 -13.39 -10.57 23.16
C ASP A 273 -13.19 -9.21 23.84
N ARG A 274 -12.27 -8.40 23.30
CA ARG A 274 -11.96 -7.06 23.83
C ARG A 274 -13.06 -6.05 23.51
N ALA A 275 -13.64 -6.12 22.32
CA ALA A 275 -14.77 -5.26 21.95
C ALA A 275 -16.00 -5.54 22.82
N ALA A 276 -16.33 -6.82 23.04
CA ALA A 276 -17.42 -7.22 23.93
C ALA A 276 -17.17 -6.74 25.37
N ALA A 277 -15.96 -6.92 25.90
CA ALA A 277 -15.57 -6.42 27.22
C ALA A 277 -15.65 -4.89 27.33
N ALA A 278 -15.52 -4.17 26.21
CA ALA A 278 -15.67 -2.72 26.13
C ALA A 278 -17.15 -2.26 25.97
N GLY A 279 -18.12 -3.19 26.00
CA GLY A 279 -19.55 -2.89 25.99
C GLY A 279 -20.23 -2.96 24.62
N PHE A 280 -19.53 -3.37 23.57
CA PHE A 280 -20.15 -3.59 22.26
C PHE A 280 -20.98 -4.87 22.27
N ALA A 281 -22.24 -4.78 21.85
CA ALA A 281 -23.09 -5.95 21.65
C ALA A 281 -22.52 -6.84 20.53
N GLU A 282 -22.72 -8.15 20.62
CA GLU A 282 -22.13 -9.12 19.70
C GLU A 282 -22.48 -8.78 18.25
N GLU A 283 -23.75 -8.48 17.98
CA GLU A 283 -24.28 -8.09 16.68
C GLU A 283 -23.69 -6.79 16.14
N ARG A 284 -22.98 -5.99 16.95
CA ARG A 284 -22.27 -4.75 16.56
C ARG A 284 -20.76 -4.96 16.38
N ILE A 285 -20.28 -6.19 16.46
CA ILE A 285 -18.89 -6.53 16.23
C ILE A 285 -18.75 -7.19 14.85
N LEU A 286 -17.90 -6.62 14.00
CA LEU A 286 -17.45 -7.22 12.74
C LEU A 286 -16.07 -7.84 12.97
N SER A 287 -16.07 -9.15 13.14
CA SER A 287 -14.86 -9.93 13.41
C SER A 287 -14.04 -10.12 12.15
N VAL A 288 -12.74 -9.83 12.21
CA VAL A 288 -11.80 -9.99 11.11
C VAL A 288 -10.66 -10.89 11.58
N PRO A 289 -10.34 -11.99 10.88
CA PRO A 289 -9.27 -12.88 11.30
C PRO A 289 -7.90 -12.20 11.43
N ALA A 290 -7.06 -12.73 12.33
CA ALA A 290 -5.68 -12.26 12.47
C ALA A 290 -4.83 -12.49 11.21
N SER A 291 -5.21 -13.45 10.36
CA SER A 291 -4.61 -13.74 9.05
C SER A 291 -4.87 -12.67 7.98
N ILE A 292 -5.74 -11.69 8.26
CA ILE A 292 -5.91 -10.49 7.43
C ILE A 292 -4.96 -9.39 7.94
N GLY A 293 -3.91 -9.09 7.17
CA GLY A 293 -2.98 -8.00 7.48
C GLY A 293 -3.69 -6.64 7.41
N GLY A 294 -3.33 -5.70 8.31
CA GLY A 294 -4.01 -4.40 8.39
C GLY A 294 -4.00 -3.64 7.07
N ARG A 295 -2.84 -3.58 6.40
CA ARG A 295 -2.68 -2.93 5.08
C ARG A 295 -3.34 -3.67 3.89
N TYR A 296 -3.90 -4.86 4.14
CA TYR A 296 -4.64 -5.69 3.18
C TYR A 296 -6.11 -5.89 3.62
N SER A 297 -6.62 -5.06 4.53
CA SER A 297 -7.86 -5.37 5.27
C SER A 297 -9.14 -4.78 4.68
N LEU A 298 -9.04 -3.84 3.73
CA LEU A 298 -10.19 -3.10 3.18
C LEU A 298 -11.31 -4.03 2.67
N THR A 299 -10.96 -5.18 2.09
CA THR A 299 -11.92 -6.15 1.53
C THR A 299 -12.59 -7.04 2.58
N SER A 300 -12.33 -6.80 3.87
CA SER A 300 -12.98 -7.49 5.00
C SER A 300 -13.98 -6.56 5.72
N GLY A 301 -14.29 -6.82 7.00
CA GLY A 301 -15.11 -5.93 7.81
C GLY A 301 -14.58 -4.49 7.91
N PHE A 302 -13.29 -4.24 7.66
CA PHE A 302 -12.73 -2.87 7.59
C PHE A 302 -13.28 -2.05 6.41
N GLY A 303 -13.93 -2.69 5.44
CA GLY A 303 -14.70 -2.03 4.38
C GLY A 303 -16.07 -1.50 4.83
N ALA A 304 -16.42 -1.61 6.12
CA ALA A 304 -17.69 -1.12 6.66
C ALA A 304 -18.02 0.34 6.28
N PRO A 305 -17.09 1.31 6.26
CA PRO A 305 -17.39 2.66 5.78
C PRO A 305 -17.95 2.72 4.36
N ILE A 306 -17.47 1.83 3.48
CA ILE A 306 -17.92 1.75 2.09
C ILE A 306 -19.28 1.09 2.03
N ALA A 307 -19.45 -0.07 2.67
CA ALA A 307 -20.71 -0.81 2.62
C ALA A 307 -21.86 -0.03 3.30
N LEU A 308 -21.60 0.59 4.45
CA LEU A 308 -22.60 1.36 5.19
C LEU A 308 -22.84 2.74 4.58
N GLY A 309 -21.79 3.43 4.14
CA GLY A 309 -21.92 4.79 3.61
C GLY A 309 -22.37 4.86 2.15
N LEU A 310 -21.91 3.94 1.29
CA LEU A 310 -22.24 3.92 -0.15
C LEU A 310 -23.22 2.81 -0.55
N GLY A 311 -23.53 1.90 0.37
CA GLY A 311 -24.43 0.77 0.15
C GLY A 311 -23.68 -0.53 -0.19
N TRP A 312 -24.35 -1.65 0.09
CA TRP A 312 -23.79 -2.99 -0.08
C TRP A 312 -23.34 -3.26 -1.52
N GLU A 313 -24.15 -2.90 -2.52
CA GLU A 313 -23.85 -3.15 -3.94
C GLU A 313 -22.52 -2.54 -4.39
N VAL A 314 -22.19 -1.35 -3.89
CA VAL A 314 -20.91 -0.69 -4.18
C VAL A 314 -19.76 -1.51 -3.58
N PHE A 315 -19.90 -1.95 -2.33
CA PHE A 315 -18.88 -2.77 -1.68
C PHE A 315 -18.74 -4.16 -2.32
N ALA A 316 -19.85 -4.82 -2.64
CA ALA A 316 -19.85 -6.11 -3.34
C ALA A 316 -19.18 -6.00 -4.72
N SER A 317 -19.44 -4.92 -5.47
CA SER A 317 -18.75 -4.65 -6.73
C SER A 317 -17.24 -4.45 -6.55
N LEU A 318 -16.81 -3.80 -5.47
CA LEU A 318 -15.38 -3.67 -5.12
C LEU A 318 -14.75 -5.03 -4.86
N LEU A 319 -15.42 -5.88 -4.07
CA LEU A 319 -14.94 -7.25 -3.80
C LEU A 319 -14.84 -8.06 -5.10
N ALA A 320 -15.84 -7.96 -5.98
CA ALA A 320 -15.86 -8.66 -7.26
C ALA A 320 -14.70 -8.26 -8.18
N GLY A 321 -14.38 -6.98 -8.26
CA GLY A 321 -13.24 -6.50 -9.06
C GLY A 321 -11.90 -6.94 -8.50
N ALA A 322 -11.76 -6.87 -7.18
CA ALA A 322 -10.57 -7.38 -6.49
C ALA A 322 -10.40 -8.90 -6.72
N ARG A 323 -11.51 -9.66 -6.69
CA ARG A 323 -11.53 -11.10 -6.97
C ARG A 323 -11.18 -11.41 -8.42
N ALA A 324 -11.66 -10.61 -9.38
CA ALA A 324 -11.29 -10.80 -10.79
C ALA A 324 -9.77 -10.70 -11.01
N MET A 325 -9.09 -9.84 -10.25
CA MET A 325 -7.62 -9.75 -10.29
C MET A 325 -6.93 -10.89 -9.54
N ASP A 326 -7.52 -11.42 -8.46
CA ASP A 326 -7.05 -12.68 -7.85
C ASP A 326 -7.02 -13.81 -8.86
N ASP A 327 -8.15 -14.04 -9.52
CA ASP A 327 -8.32 -15.14 -10.46
C ASP A 327 -7.29 -15.00 -11.60
N HIS A 328 -7.08 -13.78 -12.09
CA HIS A 328 -6.01 -13.50 -13.05
C HIS A 328 -4.63 -13.85 -12.51
N VAL A 329 -4.26 -13.34 -11.33
CA VAL A 329 -2.92 -13.57 -10.76
C VAL A 329 -2.70 -15.05 -10.44
N ALA A 330 -3.71 -15.76 -9.95
CA ALA A 330 -3.64 -17.17 -9.60
C ALA A 330 -3.46 -18.09 -10.81
N THR A 331 -4.08 -17.75 -11.95
CA THR A 331 -4.22 -18.69 -13.08
C THR A 331 -3.44 -18.31 -14.33
N ALA A 332 -3.18 -17.02 -14.56
CA ALA A 332 -2.53 -16.57 -15.79
C ALA A 332 -1.05 -17.02 -15.85
N PRO A 333 -0.56 -17.44 -17.04
CA PRO A 333 0.86 -17.74 -17.22
C PRO A 333 1.74 -16.57 -16.79
N PRO A 334 2.91 -16.78 -16.14
CA PRO A 334 3.76 -15.68 -15.65
C PRO A 334 4.16 -14.62 -16.70
N ALA A 335 4.15 -14.96 -17.98
CA ALA A 335 4.44 -14.05 -19.07
C ALA A 335 3.28 -13.08 -19.43
N GLU A 336 2.05 -13.42 -19.05
CA GLU A 336 0.80 -12.67 -19.32
C GLU A 336 0.18 -12.12 -18.03
N ASN A 337 0.75 -12.48 -16.88
CA ASN A 337 0.26 -12.13 -15.56
C ASN A 337 0.70 -10.71 -15.16
N LEU A 338 -0.26 -9.85 -14.84
CA LEU A 338 -0.03 -8.43 -14.55
C LEU A 338 0.77 -8.27 -13.24
N GLY A 339 0.43 -9.03 -12.21
CA GLY A 339 1.14 -9.02 -10.93
C GLY A 339 2.60 -9.42 -11.08
N PHE A 340 2.88 -10.51 -11.79
CA PHE A 340 4.26 -10.93 -12.09
C PHE A 340 5.00 -9.88 -12.94
N ARG A 341 4.35 -9.31 -13.96
CA ARG A 341 4.98 -8.31 -14.84
C ARG A 341 5.41 -7.08 -14.02
N MET A 342 4.54 -6.57 -13.15
CA MET A 342 4.86 -5.43 -12.29
C MET A 342 5.92 -5.78 -11.23
N ALA A 343 5.82 -6.94 -10.59
CA ALA A 343 6.75 -7.32 -9.54
C ALA A 343 8.18 -7.56 -10.06
N LEU A 344 8.32 -8.22 -11.22
CA LEU A 344 9.61 -8.43 -11.87
C LEU A 344 10.25 -7.10 -12.32
N ALA A 345 9.42 -6.19 -12.83
CA ALA A 345 9.83 -4.83 -13.18
C ALA A 345 10.32 -4.05 -11.96
N GLY A 346 9.55 -4.07 -10.86
CA GLY A 346 9.90 -3.45 -9.59
C GLY A 346 11.20 -3.99 -9.02
N PHE A 347 11.35 -5.31 -8.93
CA PHE A 347 12.58 -5.95 -8.47
C PHE A 347 13.80 -5.60 -9.34
N TRP A 348 13.63 -5.57 -10.67
CA TRP A 348 14.69 -5.15 -11.58
C TRP A 348 15.16 -3.72 -11.28
N MET A 349 14.21 -2.79 -11.14
CA MET A 349 14.52 -1.39 -10.91
C MET A 349 15.14 -1.18 -9.51
N LYS A 350 14.52 -1.73 -8.47
CA LYS A 350 14.89 -1.49 -7.07
C LYS A 350 16.11 -2.31 -6.63
N ALA A 351 16.07 -3.63 -6.76
CA ALA A 351 17.16 -4.49 -6.28
C ALA A 351 18.33 -4.58 -7.28
N VAL A 352 18.05 -4.77 -8.57
CA VAL A 352 19.13 -5.04 -9.56
C VAL A 352 19.78 -3.74 -10.04
N ARG A 353 18.98 -2.73 -10.40
CA ARG A 353 19.42 -1.42 -10.91
C ARG A 353 19.67 -0.40 -9.81
N ARG A 354 19.26 -0.68 -8.56
CA ARG A 354 19.44 0.18 -7.38
C ARG A 354 18.79 1.55 -7.53
N VAL A 355 17.60 1.58 -8.11
CA VAL A 355 16.74 2.77 -8.11
C VAL A 355 16.04 2.88 -6.76
N GLU A 356 16.27 4.01 -6.09
CA GLU A 356 15.81 4.26 -4.71
C GLU A 356 14.51 5.07 -4.65
N SER A 357 13.88 5.34 -5.80
CA SER A 357 12.64 6.10 -5.90
C SER A 357 11.61 5.38 -6.76
N GLU A 358 10.41 5.25 -6.22
CA GLU A 358 9.22 4.82 -6.93
C GLU A 358 8.15 5.91 -6.88
N VAL A 359 7.56 6.24 -8.03
CA VAL A 359 6.63 7.35 -8.17
C VAL A 359 5.32 6.87 -8.77
N VAL A 360 4.20 7.12 -8.09
CA VAL A 360 2.86 6.80 -8.60
C VAL A 360 2.10 8.09 -8.89
N VAL A 361 1.61 8.24 -10.12
CA VAL A 361 0.91 9.45 -10.58
C VAL A 361 -0.44 9.07 -11.17
N PRO A 362 -1.53 9.10 -10.36
CA PRO A 362 -2.87 8.88 -10.87
C PRO A 362 -3.41 10.13 -11.55
N TYR A 363 -3.82 10.02 -12.80
CA TYR A 363 -4.51 11.04 -13.57
C TYR A 363 -6.02 10.96 -13.28
N ALA A 364 -6.36 11.17 -12.01
CA ALA A 364 -7.72 11.28 -11.50
C ALA A 364 -7.68 11.91 -10.09
N ASP A 365 -8.47 12.97 -9.86
CA ASP A 365 -8.56 13.61 -8.54
C ASP A 365 -9.09 12.67 -7.45
N ARG A 366 -9.98 11.75 -7.83
CA ARG A 366 -10.58 10.77 -6.93
C ARG A 366 -9.58 9.72 -6.42
N LEU A 367 -8.36 9.68 -6.95
CA LEU A 367 -7.30 8.75 -6.57
C LEU A 367 -6.14 9.45 -5.82
N ASP A 368 -6.33 10.67 -5.27
CA ASP A 368 -5.24 11.39 -4.56
C ASP A 368 -4.68 10.56 -3.39
N LEU A 369 -5.56 9.95 -2.58
CA LEU A 369 -5.21 9.11 -1.43
C LEU A 369 -4.79 7.68 -1.79
N LEU A 370 -4.84 7.29 -3.07
CA LEU A 370 -4.31 6.00 -3.50
C LEU A 370 -2.82 5.91 -3.16
N VAL A 371 -2.07 7.00 -3.32
CA VAL A 371 -0.62 7.01 -3.06
C VAL A 371 -0.34 6.76 -1.57
N ASP A 372 -1.07 7.42 -0.66
CA ASP A 372 -0.95 7.22 0.79
C ASP A 372 -1.26 5.76 1.20
N HIS A 373 -2.30 5.16 0.59
CA HIS A 373 -2.58 3.74 0.78
C HIS A 373 -1.43 2.84 0.29
N LEU A 374 -0.90 3.12 -0.91
CA LEU A 374 0.20 2.34 -1.49
C LEU A 374 1.51 2.50 -0.71
N GLN A 375 1.75 3.64 -0.08
CA GLN A 375 2.90 3.84 0.80
C GLN A 375 2.86 2.86 1.96
N GLN A 376 1.71 2.73 2.63
CA GLN A 376 1.58 1.73 3.67
C GLN A 376 1.71 0.31 3.10
N LEU A 377 0.98 0.02 2.02
CA LEU A 377 0.96 -1.31 1.41
C LEU A 377 2.37 -1.79 1.07
N ASP A 378 3.15 -1.02 0.30
CA ASP A 378 4.47 -1.46 -0.16
C ASP A 378 5.56 -1.26 0.90
N LEU A 379 5.65 -0.09 1.55
CA LEU A 379 6.77 0.21 2.44
C LEU A 379 6.71 -0.57 3.74
N GLU A 380 5.52 -0.77 4.31
CA GLU A 380 5.37 -1.57 5.54
C GLU A 380 5.53 -3.08 5.25
N SER A 381 5.17 -3.54 4.04
CA SER A 381 5.38 -4.93 3.62
C SER A 381 6.85 -5.23 3.31
N ASN A 382 7.45 -4.42 2.44
CA ASN A 382 8.70 -4.73 1.75
C ASN A 382 9.88 -3.87 2.21
N GLY A 383 9.69 -2.88 3.08
CA GLY A 383 10.73 -2.08 3.73
C GLY A 383 11.50 -2.87 4.80
N LYS A 384 12.03 -4.03 4.43
CA LYS A 384 12.66 -5.01 5.31
C LYS A 384 14.12 -5.19 4.95
N ARG A 385 14.95 -5.55 5.93
CA ARG A 385 16.40 -5.77 5.75
C ARG A 385 16.86 -7.20 6.06
N VAL A 386 15.93 -8.06 6.47
CA VAL A 386 16.21 -9.42 6.94
C VAL A 386 15.49 -10.43 6.03
N ALA A 387 16.21 -11.46 5.61
CA ALA A 387 15.67 -12.56 4.83
C ALA A 387 14.73 -13.42 5.70
N ALA A 388 13.56 -13.75 5.15
CA ALA A 388 12.53 -14.51 5.85
C ALA A 388 12.91 -15.99 6.07
N ALA A 389 13.82 -16.53 5.25
CA ALA A 389 14.18 -17.94 5.28
C ALA A 389 15.13 -18.31 6.44
N ASP A 390 16.09 -17.44 6.77
CA ASP A 390 17.19 -17.76 7.69
C ASP A 390 17.55 -16.61 8.66
N GLY A 391 16.85 -15.48 8.61
CA GLY A 391 17.08 -14.35 9.50
C GLY A 391 18.35 -13.54 9.19
N ARG A 392 19.04 -13.81 8.07
CA ARG A 392 20.26 -13.06 7.71
C ARG A 392 19.95 -11.72 7.04
N PRO A 393 20.89 -10.76 7.04
CA PRO A 393 20.76 -9.53 6.26
C PRO A 393 20.57 -9.80 4.76
N LEU A 394 19.71 -9.01 4.11
CA LEU A 394 19.53 -9.12 2.66
C LEU A 394 20.81 -8.76 1.89
N PRO A 395 21.18 -9.54 0.86
CA PRO A 395 22.34 -9.24 0.02
C PRO A 395 22.08 -8.15 -1.04
N TRP A 396 20.86 -7.60 -1.12
CA TRP A 396 20.44 -6.54 -2.03
C TRP A 396 19.39 -5.61 -1.39
N PRO A 397 19.17 -4.40 -1.94
CA PRO A 397 18.10 -3.51 -1.49
C PRO A 397 16.70 -4.13 -1.66
N SER A 398 15.77 -3.76 -0.78
CA SER A 398 14.36 -4.12 -0.84
C SER A 398 13.52 -2.94 -1.36
N ALA A 399 12.38 -2.61 -0.75
CA ALA A 399 11.53 -1.51 -1.19
C ALA A 399 12.29 -0.17 -1.28
N ALA A 400 11.89 0.65 -2.24
CA ALA A 400 12.37 2.01 -2.43
C ALA A 400 11.36 3.01 -1.88
N ALA A 401 11.74 4.26 -1.66
CA ALA A 401 10.79 5.29 -1.24
C ALA A 401 9.67 5.43 -2.28
N LEU A 402 8.42 5.23 -1.84
CA LEU A 402 7.22 5.37 -2.67
C LEU A 402 6.56 6.72 -2.36
N TRP A 403 6.34 7.50 -3.40
CA TRP A 403 5.70 8.81 -3.28
C TRP A 403 4.97 9.19 -4.56
N GLY A 404 4.25 10.30 -4.55
CA GLY A 404 3.46 10.70 -5.70
C GLY A 404 2.43 11.76 -5.40
N ARG A 405 1.70 12.13 -6.44
CA ARG A 405 0.57 13.05 -6.39
C ARG A 405 -0.26 12.82 -7.66
N ARG A 406 -1.53 13.19 -7.62
CA ARG A 406 -2.38 13.18 -8.81
C ARG A 406 -1.83 14.05 -9.96
N GLY A 407 -2.01 13.56 -11.19
CA GLY A 407 -1.85 14.34 -12.41
C GLY A 407 -3.10 15.20 -12.68
N THR A 408 -2.98 16.39 -13.27
CA THR A 408 -1.76 17.01 -13.80
C THR A 408 -0.96 17.80 -12.77
N ASN A 409 -1.44 17.94 -11.52
CA ASN A 409 -0.77 18.72 -10.47
C ASN A 409 0.69 18.31 -10.26
N ALA A 410 0.98 17.01 -10.28
CA ALA A 410 2.34 16.48 -10.21
C ALA A 410 3.28 17.06 -11.28
N GLN A 411 2.75 17.33 -12.49
CA GLN A 411 3.51 17.92 -13.60
C GLN A 411 4.03 19.32 -13.28
N HIS A 412 3.29 20.03 -12.44
CA HIS A 412 3.60 21.40 -12.00
C HIS A 412 4.29 21.45 -10.64
N ALA A 413 4.76 20.30 -10.13
CA ALA A 413 5.45 20.21 -8.85
C ALA A 413 6.84 19.56 -9.00
N PHE A 414 6.89 18.29 -9.40
CA PHE A 414 8.13 17.51 -9.36
C PHE A 414 8.48 16.80 -10.67
N PHE A 415 7.69 16.95 -11.73
CA PHE A 415 8.03 16.36 -13.04
C PHE A 415 9.30 16.96 -13.64
N GLU A 416 9.67 18.18 -13.28
CA GLU A 416 10.98 18.74 -13.65
C GLU A 416 12.12 17.82 -13.20
N MET A 417 12.07 17.33 -11.96
CA MET A 417 13.04 16.36 -11.45
C MET A 417 12.94 15.02 -12.18
N LEU A 418 11.74 14.54 -12.52
CA LEU A 418 11.58 13.29 -13.26
C LEU A 418 12.16 13.37 -14.68
N HIS A 419 12.07 14.54 -15.31
CA HIS A 419 12.56 14.77 -16.67
C HIS A 419 14.06 15.08 -16.71
N GLN A 420 14.51 16.06 -15.93
CA GLN A 420 15.87 16.61 -16.02
C GLN A 420 16.78 16.24 -14.83
N GLY A 421 16.21 15.63 -13.77
CA GLY A 421 16.99 15.23 -12.59
C GLY A 421 18.06 14.19 -12.88
N THR A 422 19.01 14.09 -11.96
CA THR A 422 20.19 13.22 -12.06
C THR A 422 19.96 11.79 -11.61
N ARG A 423 18.79 11.48 -11.03
CA ARG A 423 18.41 10.15 -10.55
C ARG A 423 17.21 9.63 -11.33
N ASP A 424 17.20 8.34 -11.59
CA ASP A 424 16.04 7.66 -12.14
C ASP A 424 15.01 7.36 -11.03
N ALA A 425 13.76 7.19 -11.45
CA ALA A 425 12.68 6.65 -10.64
C ALA A 425 11.95 5.57 -11.46
N LEU A 426 11.34 4.59 -10.78
CA LEU A 426 10.30 3.77 -11.40
C LEU A 426 8.99 4.55 -11.35
N ILE A 427 8.50 5.01 -12.50
CA ILE A 427 7.29 5.85 -12.58
C ILE A 427 6.10 4.99 -13.02
N THR A 428 5.01 5.00 -12.27
CA THR A 428 3.73 4.40 -12.64
C THR A 428 2.71 5.50 -12.88
N LEU A 429 2.30 5.67 -14.14
CA LEU A 429 1.22 6.59 -14.52
C LEU A 429 -0.09 5.79 -14.54
N ILE A 430 -1.12 6.26 -13.86
CA ILE A 430 -2.44 5.60 -13.84
C ILE A 430 -3.43 6.51 -14.56
N GLY A 431 -4.10 6.03 -15.60
CA GLY A 431 -5.12 6.75 -16.34
C GLY A 431 -6.44 6.01 -16.38
N ILE A 432 -7.51 6.70 -16.78
CA ILE A 432 -8.84 6.12 -16.98
C ILE A 432 -9.29 6.46 -18.39
N ARG A 433 -9.95 5.54 -19.09
CA ARG A 433 -10.48 5.80 -20.44
C ARG A 433 -11.45 7.00 -20.44
N PRO A 434 -11.42 7.87 -21.47
CA PRO A 434 -12.31 9.02 -21.52
C PRO A 434 -13.80 8.66 -21.50
N GLY A 435 -14.59 9.46 -20.80
CA GLY A 435 -16.04 9.27 -20.62
C GLY A 435 -16.45 8.86 -19.21
N TRP A 436 -15.50 8.51 -18.34
CA TRP A 436 -15.75 8.04 -16.98
C TRP A 436 -16.35 9.12 -16.04
N SER A 437 -16.02 10.40 -16.25
CA SER A 437 -16.46 11.48 -15.36
C SER A 437 -17.80 12.11 -15.77
N GLY A 438 -18.35 11.72 -16.93
CA GLY A 438 -19.45 12.44 -17.58
C GLY A 438 -19.03 13.79 -18.21
N ARG A 439 -17.71 14.06 -18.30
CA ARG A 439 -17.12 15.24 -18.93
C ARG A 439 -15.99 14.81 -19.89
N THR A 440 -16.36 14.12 -20.96
CA THR A 440 -15.41 13.47 -21.89
C THR A 440 -14.30 14.39 -22.40
N ALA A 441 -14.56 15.68 -22.67
CA ALA A 441 -13.51 16.61 -23.12
C ALA A 441 -12.41 16.84 -22.06
N LEU A 442 -12.79 16.90 -20.78
CA LEU A 442 -11.84 17.00 -19.68
C LEU A 442 -11.07 15.67 -19.50
N ASP A 443 -11.76 14.54 -19.61
CA ASP A 443 -11.10 13.22 -19.53
C ASP A 443 -10.09 13.03 -20.67
N GLN A 444 -10.44 13.46 -21.89
CA GLN A 444 -9.54 13.44 -23.05
C GLN A 444 -8.32 14.32 -22.82
N ALA A 445 -8.50 15.54 -22.28
CA ALA A 445 -7.38 16.41 -21.96
C ALA A 445 -6.47 15.81 -20.88
N LEU A 446 -7.04 15.13 -19.89
CA LEU A 446 -6.31 14.47 -18.82
C LEU A 446 -5.48 13.28 -19.35
N VAL A 447 -6.08 12.42 -20.17
CA VAL A 447 -5.38 11.31 -20.85
C VAL A 447 -4.34 11.82 -21.86
N ALA A 448 -4.61 12.91 -22.58
CA ALA A 448 -3.64 13.51 -23.49
C ALA A 448 -2.39 13.99 -22.73
N ASN A 449 -2.56 14.55 -21.54
CA ASN A 449 -1.44 14.91 -20.67
C ASN A 449 -0.67 13.68 -20.17
N LEU A 450 -1.35 12.60 -19.77
CA LEU A 450 -0.69 11.34 -19.39
C LEU A 450 0.17 10.80 -20.54
N VAL A 451 -0.41 10.68 -21.73
CA VAL A 451 0.28 10.15 -22.92
C VAL A 451 1.43 11.08 -23.33
N GLY A 452 1.21 12.40 -23.32
CA GLY A 452 2.24 13.39 -23.61
C GLY A 452 3.43 13.31 -22.66
N GLN A 453 3.18 13.15 -21.36
CA GLN A 453 4.24 12.97 -20.37
C GLN A 453 4.97 11.63 -20.54
N SER A 454 4.25 10.54 -20.79
CA SER A 454 4.88 9.24 -21.12
C SER A 454 5.79 9.36 -22.35
N ALA A 455 5.32 10.01 -23.41
CA ALA A 455 6.09 10.24 -24.63
C ALA A 455 7.34 11.10 -24.36
N ALA A 456 7.23 12.14 -23.54
CA ALA A 456 8.36 12.98 -23.15
C ALA A 456 9.39 12.21 -22.27
N LEU A 457 8.91 11.41 -21.31
CA LEU A 457 9.75 10.55 -20.47
C LEU A 457 10.52 9.54 -21.32
N LEU A 458 9.90 9.00 -22.38
CA LEU A 458 10.52 8.05 -23.29
C LEU A 458 11.49 8.71 -24.29
N GLY A 459 11.00 9.67 -25.06
CA GLY A 459 11.70 10.26 -26.20
C GLY A 459 12.70 11.34 -25.83
N GLY A 460 12.44 12.08 -24.75
CA GLY A 460 13.21 13.24 -24.36
C GLY A 460 13.17 14.37 -25.40
N ARG A 461 14.22 15.18 -25.40
CA ARG A 461 14.48 16.26 -26.36
C ARG A 461 15.98 16.42 -26.49
N SER A 462 16.51 16.21 -27.69
CA SER A 462 17.92 16.36 -28.00
C SER A 462 18.37 17.82 -27.98
N ARG A 463 19.69 18.05 -27.86
CA ARG A 463 20.27 19.40 -27.94
C ARG A 463 20.02 20.07 -29.29
N GLN A 464 19.96 19.29 -30.37
CA GLN A 464 19.65 19.79 -31.70
C GLN A 464 18.20 20.28 -31.78
N GLU A 465 17.24 19.45 -31.38
CA GLU A 465 15.81 19.84 -31.36
C GLU A 465 15.57 21.05 -30.45
N ALA A 466 16.27 21.13 -29.31
CA ALA A 466 16.23 22.28 -28.42
C ALA A 466 16.78 23.56 -29.10
N ALA A 467 17.91 23.46 -29.80
CA ALA A 467 18.50 24.59 -30.50
C ALA A 467 17.61 25.07 -31.67
N GLU A 468 17.03 24.14 -32.44
CA GLU A 468 16.09 24.44 -33.52
C GLU A 468 14.80 25.07 -33.00
N ALA A 469 14.29 24.63 -31.85
CA ALA A 469 13.13 25.23 -31.20
C ALA A 469 13.40 26.67 -30.74
N LEU A 470 14.56 26.94 -30.14
CA LEU A 470 14.97 28.28 -29.72
C LEU A 470 15.22 29.22 -30.92
N ALA A 471 15.82 28.72 -31.99
CA ALA A 471 16.05 29.49 -33.21
C ALA A 471 14.73 29.92 -33.87
N ARG A 472 13.69 29.05 -33.86
CA ARG A 472 12.35 29.40 -34.36
C ARG A 472 11.65 30.50 -33.56
N GLN A 473 12.09 30.77 -32.33
CA GLN A 473 11.61 31.91 -31.53
C GLN A 473 12.32 33.23 -31.90
N GLY A 474 13.24 33.23 -32.87
CA GLY A 474 13.96 34.42 -33.31
C GLY A 474 15.15 34.81 -32.43
N LEU A 475 15.61 33.91 -31.56
CA LEU A 475 16.77 34.16 -30.69
C LEU A 475 18.09 34.13 -31.48
N ASP A 476 19.04 34.98 -31.11
CA ASP A 476 20.36 35.01 -31.72
C ASP A 476 21.17 33.72 -31.44
N ALA A 477 22.16 33.45 -32.29
CA ALA A 477 22.94 32.21 -32.20
C ALA A 477 23.72 32.03 -30.89
N ALA A 478 24.17 33.12 -30.24
CA ALA A 478 24.86 33.03 -28.96
C ALA A 478 23.90 32.68 -27.83
N THR A 479 22.71 33.28 -27.83
CA THR A 479 21.63 32.96 -26.90
C THR A 479 21.14 31.52 -27.09
N VAL A 480 20.92 31.07 -28.33
CA VAL A 480 20.56 29.67 -28.62
C VAL A 480 21.61 28.70 -28.09
N ARG A 481 22.90 28.93 -28.35
CA ARG A 481 23.98 28.05 -27.85
C ARG A 481 24.01 27.96 -26.34
N ARG A 482 23.75 29.07 -25.63
CA ARG A 482 23.71 29.14 -24.17
C ARG A 482 22.49 28.44 -23.59
N LEU A 483 21.32 28.59 -24.20
CA LEU A 483 20.05 28.07 -23.65
C LEU A 483 19.77 26.62 -24.04
N ALA A 484 20.18 26.16 -25.23
CA ALA A 484 19.84 24.82 -25.73
C ALA A 484 20.18 23.67 -24.74
N PRO A 485 21.31 23.66 -24.01
CA PRO A 485 21.60 22.63 -23.01
C PRO A 485 20.55 22.53 -21.88
N HIS A 486 19.94 23.66 -21.48
CA HIS A 486 18.92 23.70 -20.41
C HIS A 486 17.55 23.16 -20.87
N LEU A 487 17.35 23.01 -22.18
CA LEU A 487 16.12 22.46 -22.75
C LEU A 487 16.26 20.97 -23.11
N VAL A 488 17.43 20.37 -22.87
CA VAL A 488 17.67 18.95 -23.13
C VAL A 488 16.91 18.11 -22.13
N LEU A 489 16.09 17.19 -22.63
CA LEU A 489 15.49 16.12 -21.82
C LEU A 489 16.19 14.80 -22.21
N PRO A 490 16.88 14.11 -21.30
CA PRO A 490 17.60 12.87 -21.63
C PRO A 490 16.71 11.76 -22.21
N GLY A 491 15.42 11.74 -21.86
CA GLY A 491 14.50 10.66 -22.22
C GLY A 491 14.89 9.33 -21.56
N ALA A 492 14.36 8.22 -22.07
CA ALA A 492 14.58 6.87 -21.55
C ALA A 492 14.32 6.73 -20.03
N ARG A 493 13.39 7.51 -19.49
CA ARG A 493 13.01 7.46 -18.07
C ARG A 493 12.12 6.23 -17.83
N PRO A 494 12.48 5.32 -16.91
CA PRO A 494 11.74 4.08 -16.68
C PRO A 494 10.32 4.35 -16.19
N HIS A 495 9.32 3.93 -16.97
CA HIS A 495 7.93 4.11 -16.56
C HIS A 495 7.00 3.04 -17.13
N GLN A 496 5.85 2.90 -16.49
CA GLN A 496 4.75 2.06 -16.91
C GLN A 496 3.43 2.82 -16.80
N ILE A 497 2.44 2.38 -17.56
CA ILE A 497 1.11 2.93 -17.62
C ILE A 497 0.12 1.85 -17.22
N LEU A 498 -0.74 2.17 -16.26
CA LEU A 498 -1.97 1.44 -15.98
C LEU A 498 -3.13 2.26 -16.54
N LEU A 499 -3.89 1.70 -17.49
CA LEU A 499 -5.09 2.34 -18.02
C LEU A 499 -6.31 1.52 -17.58
N LEU A 500 -7.15 2.12 -16.75
CA LEU A 500 -8.42 1.54 -16.31
C LEU A 500 -9.51 1.82 -17.36
N ASP A 501 -10.39 0.85 -17.57
CA ASP A 501 -11.56 1.02 -18.44
C ASP A 501 -12.58 2.02 -17.84
N GLN A 502 -12.75 2.02 -16.52
CA GLN A 502 -13.58 2.96 -15.74
C GLN A 502 -12.98 3.22 -14.36
N LEU A 503 -13.48 4.23 -13.64
CA LEU A 503 -13.27 4.39 -12.19
C LEU A 503 -14.58 4.19 -11.45
N ASP A 504 -14.95 2.92 -11.31
CA ASP A 504 -16.05 2.44 -10.50
C ASP A 504 -15.52 1.48 -9.40
N ALA A 505 -16.43 0.94 -8.59
CA ALA A 505 -16.05 0.05 -7.49
C ALA A 505 -15.29 -1.20 -7.96
N PHE A 506 -15.73 -1.82 -9.06
CA PHE A 506 -15.08 -2.99 -9.64
C PHE A 506 -13.64 -2.67 -10.05
N HIS A 507 -13.43 -1.65 -10.87
CA HIS A 507 -12.10 -1.33 -11.37
C HIS A 507 -11.16 -0.82 -10.27
N PHE A 508 -11.69 -0.12 -9.26
CA PHE A 508 -10.92 0.26 -8.08
C PHE A 508 -10.49 -0.97 -7.26
N GLY A 509 -11.40 -1.92 -7.04
CA GLY A 509 -11.08 -3.21 -6.39
C GLY A 509 -10.01 -4.00 -7.15
N ALA A 510 -10.12 -4.08 -8.47
CA ALA A 510 -9.13 -4.74 -9.32
C ALA A 510 -7.75 -4.05 -9.23
N LEU A 511 -7.72 -2.72 -9.19
CA LEU A 511 -6.50 -1.93 -9.06
C LEU A 511 -5.82 -2.17 -7.70
N LEU A 512 -6.59 -2.17 -6.61
CA LEU A 512 -6.08 -2.47 -5.27
C LEU A 512 -5.45 -3.87 -5.23
N ALA A 513 -6.20 -4.89 -5.67
CA ALA A 513 -5.72 -6.27 -5.71
C ALA A 513 -4.45 -6.44 -6.56
N LEU A 514 -4.34 -5.70 -7.67
CA LEU A 514 -3.14 -5.72 -8.50
C LEU A 514 -1.92 -5.22 -7.71
N PHE A 515 -2.04 -4.11 -6.98
CA PHE A 515 -0.97 -3.60 -6.13
C PHE A 515 -0.67 -4.53 -4.94
N GLU A 516 -1.67 -5.13 -4.31
CA GLU A 516 -1.48 -6.12 -3.25
C GLU A 516 -0.63 -7.31 -3.74
N HIS A 517 -1.03 -7.93 -4.86
CA HIS A 517 -0.30 -9.05 -5.46
C HIS A 517 1.09 -8.65 -5.90
N ARG A 518 1.23 -7.48 -6.51
CA ARG A 518 2.54 -6.94 -6.86
C ARG A 518 3.43 -6.84 -5.62
N THR A 519 2.95 -6.23 -4.54
CA THR A 519 3.70 -6.06 -3.29
C THR A 519 4.10 -7.41 -2.69
N VAL A 520 3.19 -8.39 -2.65
CA VAL A 520 3.50 -9.73 -2.14
C VAL A 520 4.56 -10.44 -3.00
N LEU A 521 4.38 -10.43 -4.32
CA LEU A 521 5.33 -11.05 -5.26
C LEU A 521 6.71 -10.38 -5.20
N GLU A 522 6.77 -9.05 -5.09
CA GLU A 522 8.03 -8.33 -4.89
C GLU A 522 8.70 -8.70 -3.56
N GLY A 523 7.94 -8.81 -2.46
CA GLY A 523 8.46 -9.25 -1.17
C GLY A 523 9.14 -10.61 -1.24
N TRP A 524 8.51 -11.57 -1.90
CA TRP A 524 9.10 -12.89 -2.13
C TRP A 524 10.31 -12.85 -3.07
N LEU A 525 10.35 -11.95 -4.06
CA LEU A 525 11.54 -11.74 -4.89
C LEU A 525 12.71 -11.15 -4.08
N TYR A 526 12.44 -10.24 -3.14
CA TYR A 526 13.47 -9.76 -2.22
C TYR A 526 13.93 -10.84 -1.24
N GLY A 527 13.07 -11.84 -0.96
CA GLY A 527 13.28 -12.88 0.04
C GLY A 527 12.83 -12.45 1.45
N VAL A 528 11.89 -11.50 1.55
CA VAL A 528 11.38 -10.97 2.83
C VAL A 528 9.97 -11.49 3.13
N ASN A 529 9.50 -11.30 4.36
CA ASN A 529 8.11 -11.56 4.73
C ASN A 529 7.27 -10.28 4.48
N PRO A 530 6.36 -10.26 3.50
CA PRO A 530 5.54 -9.09 3.20
C PRO A 530 4.38 -8.88 4.17
N PHE A 531 4.17 -9.79 5.14
CA PHE A 531 2.97 -9.80 5.99
C PHE A 531 3.20 -9.31 7.43
N ASP A 532 4.44 -9.31 7.92
CA ASP A 532 4.79 -8.82 9.26
C ASP A 532 5.18 -7.33 9.30
N GLN A 533 5.36 -6.75 10.49
CA GLN A 533 5.75 -5.34 10.68
C GLN A 533 6.48 -5.05 12.02
N TRP A 534 7.48 -5.84 12.41
CA TRP A 534 8.17 -5.66 13.70
C TRP A 534 8.80 -4.26 13.92
N GLY A 535 9.10 -3.54 12.83
CA GLY A 535 9.77 -2.23 12.88
C GLY A 535 8.99 -1.11 13.57
N VAL A 536 7.67 -1.28 13.81
CA VAL A 536 6.84 -0.23 14.45
C VAL A 536 6.73 -0.38 15.97
N GLU A 537 7.11 -1.53 16.54
CA GLU A 537 6.82 -1.85 17.94
C GLU A 537 7.65 -1.01 18.92
N ARG A 538 8.95 -0.82 18.63
CA ARG A 538 9.84 -0.05 19.52
C ARG A 538 9.40 1.40 19.68
N GLY A 539 8.90 2.02 18.61
CA GLY A 539 8.36 3.38 18.67
C GLY A 539 7.15 3.48 19.59
N LYS A 540 6.24 2.49 19.55
CA LYS A 540 5.05 2.43 20.41
C LYS A 540 5.42 2.27 21.89
N GLU A 541 6.39 1.39 22.19
CA GLU A 541 6.90 1.20 23.56
C GLU A 541 7.45 2.50 24.14
N LEU A 542 8.30 3.18 23.38
CA LEU A 542 8.91 4.45 23.79
C LEU A 542 7.86 5.56 23.93
N ALA A 543 6.90 5.67 23.00
CA ALA A 543 5.82 6.64 23.09
C ALA A 543 4.95 6.44 24.34
N HIS A 544 4.63 5.19 24.69
CA HIS A 544 3.90 4.88 25.91
C HIS A 544 4.70 5.27 27.17
N ALA A 545 6.02 4.98 27.19
CA ALA A 545 6.88 5.38 28.30
C ALA A 545 6.96 6.91 28.45
N VAL A 546 7.14 7.64 27.34
CA VAL A 546 7.17 9.12 27.34
C VAL A 546 5.81 9.69 27.74
N GLY A 547 4.70 9.12 27.28
CA GLY A 547 3.36 9.53 27.69
C GLY A 547 3.18 9.50 29.21
N ARG A 548 3.68 8.45 29.88
CA ARG A 548 3.67 8.37 31.34
C ARG A 548 4.52 9.45 32.01
N LEU A 549 5.65 9.84 31.43
CA LEU A 549 6.46 10.96 31.93
C LEU A 549 5.67 12.27 31.86
N LEU A 550 5.04 12.53 30.72
CA LEU A 550 4.24 13.75 30.50
C LEU A 550 3.02 13.82 31.44
N GLU A 551 2.46 12.68 31.83
CA GLU A 551 1.39 12.59 32.82
C GLU A 551 1.88 12.72 34.28
N GLY A 552 3.18 12.88 34.53
CA GLY A 552 3.77 12.88 35.87
C GLY A 552 3.73 11.51 36.56
N LYS A 553 3.58 10.43 35.80
CA LYS A 553 3.47 9.04 36.30
C LYS A 553 4.78 8.25 36.21
N ALA A 554 5.89 8.89 35.86
CA ALA A 554 7.23 8.31 35.80
C ALA A 554 8.30 9.42 35.90
N GLU A 555 9.56 9.05 36.18
CA GLU A 555 10.73 9.94 36.19
C GLU A 555 11.64 9.69 34.97
N THR A 556 12.40 10.71 34.53
CA THR A 556 13.16 10.75 33.25
C THR A 556 14.39 9.84 33.16
N ALA A 557 14.62 8.96 34.14
CA ALA A 557 15.90 8.28 34.38
C ALA A 557 16.45 7.40 33.23
N ASP A 558 15.62 7.06 32.23
CA ASP A 558 15.96 6.14 31.14
C ASP A 558 16.01 6.77 29.73
N LEU A 559 15.90 8.09 29.61
CA LEU A 559 16.02 8.80 28.32
C LEU A 559 17.44 9.28 28.07
N ASP A 560 17.90 9.25 26.83
CA ASP A 560 19.16 9.91 26.46
C ASP A 560 19.04 11.44 26.61
N PRO A 561 20.18 12.17 26.71
CA PRO A 561 20.17 13.59 27.08
C PRO A 561 19.33 14.49 26.18
N VAL A 562 19.20 14.16 24.88
CA VAL A 562 18.41 14.98 23.94
C VAL A 562 16.92 14.85 24.27
N HIS A 563 16.45 13.62 24.49
CA HIS A 563 15.05 13.36 24.79
C HIS A 563 14.68 13.76 26.23
N ALA A 564 15.59 13.60 27.19
CA ALA A 564 15.39 14.11 28.55
C ALA A 564 15.22 15.64 28.55
N ALA A 565 16.11 16.37 27.88
CA ALA A 565 16.01 17.83 27.75
C ALA A 565 14.71 18.26 27.05
N LEU A 566 14.25 17.50 26.05
CA LEU A 566 12.99 17.76 25.39
C LEU A 566 11.79 17.56 26.33
N VAL A 567 11.76 16.46 27.10
CA VAL A 567 10.70 16.21 28.07
C VAL A 567 10.71 17.26 29.17
N ASP A 568 11.87 17.67 29.66
CA ASP A 568 12.02 18.73 30.65
C ASP A 568 11.50 20.09 30.12
N ALA A 569 11.80 20.41 28.86
CA ALA A 569 11.28 21.61 28.20
C ALA A 569 9.77 21.58 28.01
N ILE A 570 9.18 20.42 27.69
CA ILE A 570 7.72 20.25 27.54
C ILE A 570 7.01 20.34 28.89
N THR A 571 7.56 19.70 29.92
CA THR A 571 6.95 19.63 31.26
C THR A 571 7.20 20.87 32.11
N GLY A 572 8.10 21.76 31.69
CA GLY A 572 8.50 22.94 32.47
C GLY A 572 9.38 22.58 33.68
N ASN A 573 9.93 21.37 33.71
CA ASN A 573 10.89 20.92 34.73
C ASN A 573 12.34 21.34 34.38
N GLY A 574 12.58 21.76 33.14
CA GLY A 574 13.83 22.42 32.72
C GLY A 574 13.88 23.84 33.26
N ARG A 575 14.90 24.14 34.08
CA ARG A 575 15.22 25.49 34.56
C ARG A 575 15.37 26.51 33.44
#